data_AF-A0A4Y2B2E8-F1
#
_entry.id   AF-A0A4Y2B2E8-F1
#
_cell.length_a   1.000
_cell.length_b   1.000
_cell.length_c   1.000
_cell.angle_alpha   90.00
_cell.angle_beta   90.00
_cell.angle_gamma   90.00
#
_symmetry.space_group_name_H-M   'P 1'
#
loop_
_entity.id
_entity.type
_entity.pdbx_description
1 polymer ?
#
loop_
_entity_poly.entity_id
_entity_poly.type
_entity_poly.pdbx_seq_one_letter_code
_entity_poly.pdbx_strand_id
1 'polypeptide(L)'
;MECPLPLNKIPIVERLNNLRINVFGYEENEVFPLYASKRVDEECFNLLLIANEETQHYCLIRNMSRLLGDLTKHKTKHHYCYRCLHRFAKVEILKEHLQYCSEHSPQHIKMPEKGEKFYQISERALSTSSSLYHLCGF
;
A
#
# COMPACT_ATOMS: atom_id res chain seq x y z
N MET A 1 -27.75 -0.12 4.31
CA MET A 1 -26.54 -0.82 3.85
C MET A 1 -25.53 0.26 3.56
N GLU A 2 -24.52 0.41 4.41
CA GLU A 2 -23.50 1.44 4.21
C GLU A 2 -22.53 0.92 3.15
N CYS A 3 -22.62 1.52 1.96
CA CYS A 3 -21.68 1.32 0.88
C CYS A 3 -20.77 2.54 0.88
N PRO A 4 -19.44 2.35 0.88
CA PRO A 4 -18.73 1.09 0.68
C PRO A 4 -18.41 0.34 1.98
N LEU A 5 -18.07 -0.93 1.84
CA LEU A 5 -17.68 -1.80 2.95
C LEU A 5 -16.47 -1.20 3.72
N PRO A 6 -16.55 -1.06 5.06
CA PRO A 6 -15.43 -0.53 5.84
C PRO A 6 -14.22 -1.47 5.80
N LEU A 7 -13.01 -0.90 5.85
CA LEU A 7 -11.74 -1.62 5.72
C LEU A 7 -11.58 -2.76 6.74
N ASN A 8 -12.13 -2.60 7.95
CA ASN A 8 -12.08 -3.61 9.02
C ASN A 8 -12.86 -4.89 8.70
N LYS A 9 -13.74 -4.88 7.68
CA LYS A 9 -14.49 -6.06 7.21
C LYS A 9 -13.79 -6.77 6.04
N ILE A 10 -12.75 -6.18 5.44
CA ILE A 10 -12.00 -6.81 4.33
C ILE A 10 -11.44 -8.19 4.72
N PRO A 11 -10.83 -8.40 5.91
CA PRO A 11 -10.36 -9.74 6.30
C PRO A 11 -11.47 -10.80 6.35
N ILE A 12 -12.72 -10.39 6.62
CA ILE A 12 -13.88 -11.28 6.62
C ILE A 12 -14.23 -11.66 5.18
N VAL A 13 -14.24 -10.69 4.27
CA VAL A 13 -14.50 -10.92 2.84
C VAL A 13 -13.45 -11.85 2.23
N GLU A 14 -12.17 -11.64 2.53
CA GLU A 14 -11.08 -12.52 2.09
C GLU A 14 -11.31 -13.97 2.51
N ARG A 15 -11.70 -14.19 3.78
CA ARG A 15 -11.93 -15.52 4.32
C ARG A 15 -13.15 -16.19 3.71
N LEU A 16 -14.26 -15.46 3.58
CA LEU A 16 -15.52 -16.01 3.06
C LEU A 16 -15.44 -16.36 1.57
N ASN A 17 -14.63 -15.65 0.79
CA ASN A 17 -14.51 -15.85 -0.65
C ASN A 17 -13.23 -16.58 -1.07
N ASN A 18 -12.36 -16.91 -0.11
CA ASN A 18 -11.05 -17.50 -0.35
C ASN A 18 -10.18 -16.67 -1.32
N LEU A 19 -10.14 -15.36 -1.11
CA LEU A 19 -9.39 -14.40 -1.94
C LEU A 19 -8.29 -13.72 -1.13
N ARG A 20 -7.27 -13.22 -1.85
CA ARG A 20 -6.29 -12.27 -1.32
C ARG A 20 -6.62 -10.87 -1.81
N ILE A 21 -6.78 -9.91 -0.91
CA ILE A 21 -7.17 -8.53 -1.22
C ILE A 21 -6.11 -7.57 -0.68
N ASN A 22 -5.67 -6.64 -1.52
CA ASN A 22 -4.97 -5.44 -1.07
C ASN A 22 -5.86 -4.23 -1.34
N VAL A 23 -5.89 -3.27 -0.42
CA VAL A 23 -6.58 -2.01 -0.60
C VAL A 23 -5.57 -0.87 -0.54
N PHE A 24 -5.63 0.01 -1.51
CA PHE A 24 -4.82 1.23 -1.61
C PHE A 24 -5.73 2.45 -1.52
N GLY A 25 -5.26 3.52 -0.89
CA GLY A 25 -5.85 4.84 -0.94
C GLY A 25 -5.23 5.68 -2.05
N TYR A 26 -5.92 6.75 -2.43
CA TYR A 26 -5.44 7.77 -3.35
C TYR A 26 -5.77 9.15 -2.81
N GLU A 27 -4.75 9.91 -2.43
CA GLU A 27 -4.87 11.30 -1.95
C GLU A 27 -3.73 12.11 -2.59
N GLU A 28 -3.98 13.37 -2.96
CA GLU A 28 -2.93 14.30 -3.44
C GLU A 28 -2.07 13.79 -4.62
N ASN A 29 -2.63 12.95 -5.50
CA ASN A 29 -1.92 12.24 -6.58
C ASN A 29 -0.92 11.19 -6.13
N GLU A 30 -1.00 10.75 -4.88
CA GLU A 30 -0.19 9.68 -4.32
C GLU A 30 -1.04 8.46 -3.96
N VAL A 31 -0.55 7.28 -4.35
CA VAL A 31 -1.15 6.00 -3.97
C VAL A 31 -0.46 5.50 -2.72
N PHE A 32 -1.22 5.02 -1.74
CA PHE A 32 -0.67 4.48 -0.50
C PHE A 32 -1.42 3.22 -0.04
N PRO A 33 -0.77 2.30 0.67
CA PRO A 33 -1.42 1.08 1.12
C PRO A 33 -2.30 1.35 2.35
N LEU A 34 -3.57 0.94 2.28
CA LEU A 34 -4.53 0.99 3.40
C LEU A 34 -4.68 -0.38 4.08
N TYR A 35 -4.61 -1.44 3.28
CA TYR A 35 -4.70 -2.81 3.74
C TYR A 35 -3.86 -3.71 2.83
N ALA A 36 -3.01 -4.54 3.41
CA ALA A 36 -2.26 -5.54 2.66
C ALA A 36 -2.46 -6.91 3.30
N SER A 37 -2.95 -7.86 2.51
CA SER A 37 -3.20 -9.22 2.99
C SER A 37 -1.92 -9.87 3.50
N LYS A 38 -2.05 -10.71 4.53
CA LYS A 38 -0.95 -11.55 5.03
C LYS A 38 -0.85 -12.90 4.30
N ARG A 39 -1.85 -13.23 3.47
CA ARG A 39 -1.87 -14.47 2.69
C ARG A 39 -0.88 -14.38 1.53
N VAL A 40 -0.29 -15.50 1.12
CA VAL A 40 0.75 -15.53 0.08
C VAL A 40 0.31 -16.37 -1.13
N ASP A 41 -0.72 -17.18 -0.94
CA ASP A 41 -1.02 -18.39 -1.71
C ASP A 41 -2.19 -18.26 -2.69
N GLU A 42 -2.89 -17.13 -2.74
CA GLU A 42 -4.02 -16.94 -3.66
C GLU A 42 -3.86 -15.77 -4.66
N GLU A 43 -4.74 -15.78 -5.65
CA GLU A 43 -4.89 -14.68 -6.60
C GLU A 43 -5.24 -13.37 -5.86
N CYS A 44 -4.53 -12.32 -6.24
CA CYS A 44 -4.51 -11.05 -5.54
C CYS A 44 -5.37 -10.01 -6.25
N PHE A 45 -6.41 -9.57 -5.57
CA PHE A 45 -7.25 -8.47 -6.01
C PHE A 45 -6.73 -7.17 -5.37
N ASN A 46 -6.19 -6.29 -6.20
CA ASN A 46 -5.77 -4.97 -5.78
C ASN A 46 -6.94 -4.00 -5.97
N LEU A 47 -7.43 -3.41 -4.89
CA LEU A 47 -8.52 -2.45 -4.89
C LEU A 47 -7.97 -1.05 -4.57
N LEU A 48 -8.51 -0.04 -5.25
CA LEU A 48 -8.29 1.36 -4.94
C LEU A 48 -9.54 1.89 -4.25
N LEU A 49 -9.36 2.50 -3.09
CA LEU A 49 -10.40 3.18 -2.35
C LEU A 49 -10.27 4.67 -2.58
N ILE A 50 -11.24 5.23 -3.29
CA ILE A 50 -11.33 6.67 -3.54
C ILE A 50 -12.45 7.20 -2.67
N ALA A 51 -12.14 8.19 -1.84
CA ALA A 51 -13.09 8.85 -0.96
C ALA A 51 -13.12 10.35 -1.28
N ASN A 52 -14.32 10.87 -1.48
CA ASN A 52 -14.60 12.31 -1.55
C ASN A 52 -15.50 12.67 -0.36
N GLU A 53 -15.82 13.96 -0.19
CA GLU A 53 -16.66 14.43 0.93
C GLU A 53 -18.06 13.77 0.97
N GLU A 54 -18.58 13.33 -0.17
CA GLU A 54 -19.94 12.79 -0.29
C GLU A 54 -20.00 11.27 -0.54
N THR A 55 -18.96 10.70 -1.15
CA THR A 55 -19.00 9.30 -1.63
C THR A 55 -17.67 8.61 -1.50
N GLN A 56 -17.72 7.31 -1.28
CA GLN A 56 -16.54 6.45 -1.22
C GLN A 56 -16.80 5.23 -2.11
N HIS A 57 -15.81 4.83 -2.92
CA HIS A 57 -15.97 3.73 -3.87
C HIS A 57 -14.71 2.89 -4.00
N TYR A 58 -14.90 1.58 -4.17
CA TYR A 58 -13.83 0.65 -4.50
C TYR A 58 -13.71 0.46 -6.01
N CYS A 59 -12.49 0.58 -6.53
CA CYS A 59 -12.13 0.35 -7.91
C CYS A 59 -11.16 -0.82 -8.02
N LEU A 60 -11.35 -1.71 -8.98
CA LEU A 60 -10.39 -2.78 -9.25
C LEU A 60 -9.17 -2.23 -10.00
N ILE A 61 -7.98 -2.39 -9.43
CA ILE A 61 -6.72 -2.06 -10.08
C ILE A 61 -6.29 -3.23 -10.96
N ARG A 62 -6.58 -3.12 -12.26
CA ARG A 62 -6.22 -4.16 -13.25
C ARG A 62 -4.72 -4.22 -13.55
N ASN A 63 -3.99 -3.13 -13.34
CA ASN A 63 -2.56 -3.06 -13.63
C ASN A 63 -1.86 -2.07 -12.70
N MET A 64 -1.20 -2.59 -11.66
CA MET A 64 -0.44 -1.79 -10.70
C MET A 64 0.72 -1.03 -11.34
N SER A 65 1.40 -1.61 -12.33
CA SER A 65 2.52 -0.95 -13.01
C SER A 65 2.08 0.27 -13.82
N ARG A 66 0.85 0.29 -14.34
CA ARG A 66 0.29 1.48 -14.99
C ARG A 66 -0.08 2.54 -13.98
N LEU A 67 -0.74 2.15 -12.88
CA LEU A 67 -1.12 3.09 -11.82
C LEU A 67 0.10 3.78 -11.19
N LEU A 68 1.19 3.03 -10.97
CA LEU A 68 2.43 3.54 -10.39
C LEU A 68 3.47 3.97 -11.45
N GLY A 69 3.11 3.90 -12.73
CA GLY A 69 4.03 4.08 -13.86
C GLY A 69 4.30 5.54 -14.19
N ASP A 70 3.30 6.40 -14.00
CA ASP A 70 3.39 7.84 -14.30
C ASP A 70 4.45 8.57 -13.46
N LEU A 71 4.91 7.95 -12.37
CA LEU A 71 5.98 8.46 -11.54
C LEU A 71 7.37 8.39 -12.20
N THR A 72 7.60 7.58 -13.24
CA THR A 72 8.95 7.45 -13.83
C THR A 72 8.99 7.32 -15.36
N LYS A 73 9.94 8.02 -16.00
CA LYS A 73 10.20 7.98 -17.46
C LYS A 73 10.83 6.67 -17.95
N HIS A 74 11.09 5.70 -17.07
CA HIS A 74 11.79 4.46 -17.38
C HIS A 74 10.82 3.32 -17.72
N LYS A 75 11.04 2.67 -18.87
CA LYS A 75 10.13 1.64 -19.43
C LYS A 75 10.43 0.20 -18.96
N THR A 76 11.21 0.02 -17.90
CA THR A 76 11.57 -1.32 -17.42
C THR A 76 10.44 -1.93 -16.59
N LYS A 77 10.28 -3.27 -16.65
CA LYS A 77 9.37 -3.97 -15.75
C LYS A 77 9.80 -3.71 -14.31
N HIS A 78 8.84 -3.37 -13.47
CA HIS A 78 9.05 -3.02 -12.09
C HIS A 78 8.30 -3.98 -11.18
N HIS A 79 8.96 -4.40 -10.11
CA HIS A 79 8.39 -5.25 -9.08
C HIS A 79 8.10 -4.38 -7.85
N TYR A 80 6.87 -4.41 -7.34
CA TYR A 80 6.48 -3.55 -6.23
C TYR A 80 6.19 -4.40 -4.99
N CYS A 81 6.63 -3.91 -3.84
CA CYS A 81 6.12 -4.40 -2.57
C CYS A 81 4.78 -3.71 -2.28
N TYR A 82 3.69 -4.46 -2.18
CA TYR A 82 2.36 -3.87 -1.94
C TYR A 82 2.14 -3.35 -0.52
N ARG A 83 3.09 -3.56 0.40
CA ARG A 83 3.03 -3.08 1.79
C ARG A 83 3.66 -1.70 1.99
N CYS A 84 4.68 -1.38 1.20
CA CYS A 84 5.42 -0.11 1.30
C CYS A 84 5.50 0.64 -0.03
N LEU A 85 4.95 0.06 -1.10
CA LEU A 85 5.00 0.54 -2.49
C LEU A 85 6.41 0.77 -3.04
N HIS A 86 7.45 0.27 -2.36
CA HIS A 86 8.81 0.35 -2.85
C HIS A 86 8.99 -0.49 -4.12
N ARG A 87 9.80 0.05 -5.03
CA ARG A 87 10.04 -0.50 -6.36
C ARG A 87 11.39 -1.19 -6.42
N PHE A 88 11.39 -2.41 -6.94
CA PHE A 88 12.56 -3.24 -7.14
C PHE A 88 12.78 -3.53 -8.62
N ALA A 89 14.06 -3.53 -9.02
CA ALA A 89 14.46 -3.85 -10.38
C ALA A 89 14.41 -5.36 -10.69
N LYS A 90 14.52 -6.20 -9.66
CA LYS A 90 14.60 -7.66 -9.77
C LYS A 90 13.67 -8.33 -8.76
N VAL A 91 13.14 -9.51 -9.10
CA VAL A 91 12.23 -10.28 -8.24
C VAL A 91 12.95 -10.81 -7.00
N GLU A 92 14.22 -11.18 -7.14
CA GLU A 92 15.04 -11.72 -6.07
C GLU A 92 15.19 -10.70 -4.94
N ILE A 93 15.46 -9.44 -5.29
CA ILE A 93 15.58 -8.34 -4.33
C ILE A 93 14.23 -8.06 -3.65
N LEU A 94 13.12 -8.13 -4.40
CA LEU A 94 11.79 -8.04 -3.80
C LEU A 94 11.54 -9.19 -2.80
N LYS A 95 11.96 -10.42 -3.11
CA LYS A 95 11.78 -11.56 -2.20
C LYS A 95 12.57 -11.37 -0.91
N GLU A 96 13.81 -10.92 -1.00
CA GLU A 96 14.63 -10.56 0.18
C GLU A 96 13.93 -9.45 0.98
N HIS A 97 13.39 -8.43 0.30
CA HIS A 97 12.65 -7.36 0.94
C HIS A 97 11.41 -7.82 1.70
N LEU A 98 10.64 -8.75 1.12
CA LEU A 98 9.41 -9.26 1.74
C LEU A 98 9.67 -10.02 3.06
N GLN A 99 10.89 -10.53 3.27
CA GLN A 99 11.25 -11.24 4.51
C GLN A 99 11.11 -10.35 5.74
N TYR A 100 11.54 -9.08 5.66
CA TYR A 100 11.44 -8.14 6.78
C TYR A 100 10.27 -7.15 6.64
N CYS A 101 9.86 -6.79 5.43
CA CYS A 101 8.75 -5.85 5.24
C CYS A 101 7.38 -6.41 5.68
N SER A 102 7.22 -7.74 5.66
CA SER A 102 5.97 -8.40 6.09
C SER A 102 5.72 -8.32 7.60
N GLU A 103 6.77 -8.09 8.40
CA GLU A 103 6.69 -7.97 9.86
C GLU A 103 6.11 -6.63 10.32
N HIS A 104 6.12 -5.63 9.44
CA HIS A 104 5.64 -4.28 9.74
C HIS A 104 4.23 -4.03 9.19
N SER A 105 3.53 -3.07 9.81
CA SER A 105 2.27 -2.52 9.27
C SER A 105 2.54 -1.88 7.90
N PRO A 106 1.53 -1.80 7.00
CA PRO A 106 1.69 -1.08 5.74
C PRO A 106 2.17 0.35 6.01
N GLN A 107 3.26 0.73 5.38
CA GLN A 107 3.92 2.01 5.64
C GLN A 107 3.58 3.02 4.54
N HIS A 108 3.24 4.23 4.96
CA HIS A 108 3.11 5.38 4.09
C HIS A 108 4.27 6.35 4.34
N ILE A 109 5.19 6.40 3.39
CA ILE A 109 6.36 7.28 3.42
C ILE A 109 6.02 8.51 2.59
N LYS A 110 5.87 9.68 3.23
CA LYS A 110 5.82 10.96 2.52
C LYS A 110 7.25 11.46 2.32
N MET A 111 7.57 11.81 1.08
CA MET A 111 8.85 12.44 0.75
C MET A 111 8.88 13.86 1.32
N PRO A 112 9.96 14.29 1.98
CA PRO A 112 10.11 15.67 2.44
C PRO A 112 10.16 16.63 1.26
N GLU A 113 9.73 17.87 1.49
CA GLU A 113 9.89 18.92 0.50
C GLU A 113 11.38 19.24 0.27
N LYS A 114 11.69 19.79 -0.91
CA LYS A 114 13.06 20.13 -1.31
C LYS A 114 13.67 21.13 -0.33
N GLY A 115 14.48 20.63 0.60
CA GLY A 115 15.13 21.43 1.65
C GLY A 115 15.04 20.79 3.04
N GLU A 116 14.11 19.87 3.24
CA GLU A 116 13.98 19.09 4.47
C GLU A 116 14.79 17.79 4.38
N LYS A 117 15.58 17.50 5.43
CA LYS A 117 16.50 16.35 5.46
C LYS A 117 15.86 15.07 6.02
N PHE A 118 14.60 15.12 6.44
CA PHE A 118 13.97 14.08 7.23
C PHE A 118 12.70 13.57 6.57
N TYR A 119 12.61 12.26 6.38
CA TYR A 119 11.41 11.58 5.88
C TYR A 119 10.38 11.45 7.01
N GLN A 120 9.11 11.68 6.71
CA GLN A 120 8.01 11.43 7.64
C GLN A 120 7.39 10.07 7.29
N ILE A 121 7.63 9.07 8.15
CA ILE A 121 6.92 7.79 8.09
C ILE A 121 5.61 7.99 8.84
N SER A 122 4.49 7.99 8.13
CA SER A 122 3.17 8.04 8.76
C SER A 122 2.65 6.62 9.00
N GLU A 123 2.61 6.19 10.26
CA GLU A 123 1.81 5.04 10.66
C GLU A 123 0.35 5.49 10.75
N ARG A 124 -0.40 5.40 9.64
CA ARG A 124 -1.87 5.47 9.71
C ARG A 124 -2.42 4.12 10.20
N ALA A 125 -2.01 3.72 11.40
CA ALA A 125 -2.74 2.72 12.16
C ALA A 125 -4.04 3.38 12.65
N LEU A 126 -5.19 2.81 12.34
CA LEU A 126 -6.45 3.17 12.98
C LEU A 126 -6.30 2.90 14.48
N SER A 127 -6.00 3.98 15.23
CA SER A 127 -5.89 4.11 16.68
C SER A 127 -5.10 3.00 17.41
N THR A 128 -3.88 3.31 17.85
CA THR A 128 -3.53 3.55 19.27
C THR A 128 -2.03 3.80 19.43
N SER A 129 -1.72 4.82 20.24
CA SER A 129 -0.44 5.15 20.91
C SER A 129 0.84 5.21 20.07
N SER A 130 1.24 6.47 19.82
CA SER A 130 2.60 6.98 19.71
C SER A 130 3.73 6.00 20.04
N SER A 131 4.55 5.70 19.05
CA SER A 131 5.98 5.40 19.25
C SER A 131 6.75 5.81 18.01
N LEU A 132 7.44 6.96 18.12
CA LEU A 132 8.41 7.46 17.16
C LEU A 132 9.62 6.53 17.16
N TYR A 133 9.71 5.61 16.20
CA TYR A 133 10.95 4.91 15.92
C TYR A 133 11.76 5.69 14.89
N HIS A 134 12.74 6.45 15.40
CA HIS A 134 13.90 6.88 14.63
C HIS A 134 14.65 5.64 14.14
N LEU A 135 14.90 5.49 12.83
CA LEU A 135 16.02 4.67 12.36
C LEU A 135 16.48 5.02 10.94
N CYS A 136 17.77 5.40 10.91
CA CYS A 136 18.81 5.34 9.89
C CYS A 136 18.53 5.66 8.43
N GLY A 137 19.36 6.60 7.95
CA GLY A 137 19.59 6.88 6.55
C GLY A 137 20.35 5.78 5.81
N PHE A 138 20.21 5.88 4.49
CA PHE A 138 21.15 5.44 3.47
C PHE A 138 21.32 6.59 2.49
#